data_AF-A0ABC9BCH8-F1
#
_entry.id   AF-A0ABC9BCH8-F1
#
_cell.length_a   1.000
_cell.length_b   1.000
_cell.length_c   1.000
_cell.angle_alpha   90.00
_cell.angle_beta   90.00
_cell.angle_gamma   90.00
#
_symmetry.space_group_name_H-M   'P 1'
#
loop_
_entity.id
_entity.type
_entity.pdbx_description
1 polymer ?
#
loop_
_entity_poly.entity_id
_entity_poly.type
_entity_poly.pdbx_seq_one_letter_code
_entity_poly.pdbx_strand_id
1 'polypeptide(L)'
;MAPASRPLPLRLAVTLAVALLLALVLVADFLRASSSSSRLFSALPSSTKTVKGKRAAKNVGRVVGRLNATYADLPAPRWDWEEMPAAPVSRLDGAAVQIGDLLYVFAGYGSLDHVHSHVDVYNFTSNSWTERYAPATQLWRGRLHVMGGGKEDRHEPGLEHWSLAVKDGKALENEWLAEVPIPRGGPHRACVVANDKLFVIGGQEGDFMAKPGSPIFKCARRHEVVYGDVYMLDDEAKWKQLSPMPKPDSHIEFAWVVTNNSIVIVGGTTEKHPITKKMILVGEVFRFDLETLTWSVIGRMPFRIKTALAGYWEGWLYFTSGQRDRGPDNPAPKKVVGSMWRTKLHL
;
A
#
# COMPACT_ATOMS: atom_id res chain seq x y z
N MET A 1 30.28 -59.78 -23.69
CA MET A 1 29.28 -59.49 -24.75
C MET A 1 28.15 -58.67 -24.12
N ALA A 2 28.09 -57.38 -24.42
CA ALA A 2 26.96 -56.52 -24.01
C ALA A 2 25.81 -56.64 -25.03
N PRO A 3 24.54 -56.63 -24.61
CA PRO A 3 23.42 -56.78 -25.54
C PRO A 3 23.17 -55.46 -26.29
N ALA A 4 23.01 -55.56 -27.61
CA ALA A 4 22.63 -54.44 -28.47
C ALA A 4 21.19 -54.00 -28.16
N SER A 5 21.00 -52.70 -27.93
CA SER A 5 19.69 -52.09 -27.69
C SER A 5 18.83 -52.12 -28.95
N ARG A 6 17.55 -52.51 -28.80
CA ARG A 6 16.58 -52.51 -29.91
C ARG A 6 16.21 -51.08 -30.29
N PRO A 7 16.13 -50.74 -31.59
CA PRO A 7 15.74 -49.40 -32.03
C PRO A 7 14.28 -49.10 -31.68
N LEU A 8 14.01 -47.84 -31.31
CA LEU A 8 12.66 -47.37 -31.00
C LEU A 8 11.72 -47.58 -32.20
N PRO A 9 10.45 -47.99 -31.98
CA PRO A 9 9.47 -48.09 -33.06
C PRO A 9 9.26 -46.72 -33.72
N LEU A 10 9.29 -46.69 -35.06
CA LEU A 10 9.31 -45.48 -35.89
C LEU A 10 8.23 -44.45 -35.51
N ARG A 11 7.04 -44.90 -35.12
CA ARG A 11 5.94 -44.02 -34.70
C ARG A 11 6.27 -43.22 -33.43
N LEU A 12 6.95 -43.85 -32.47
CA LEU A 12 7.36 -43.21 -31.22
C LEU A 12 8.53 -42.25 -31.43
N ALA A 13 9.45 -42.60 -32.33
CA ALA A 13 10.56 -41.74 -32.73
C ALA A 13 10.08 -40.46 -33.43
N VAL A 14 9.08 -40.56 -34.31
CA VAL A 14 8.48 -39.41 -34.99
C VAL A 14 7.75 -38.49 -34.01
N THR A 15 6.97 -39.04 -33.06
CA THR A 15 6.30 -38.21 -32.05
C THR A 15 7.27 -37.49 -31.12
N LEU A 16 8.37 -38.13 -30.74
CA LEU A 16 9.40 -37.50 -29.92
C LEU A 16 10.16 -36.42 -30.70
N ALA A 17 10.44 -36.65 -31.99
CA ALA A 17 11.07 -35.65 -32.85
C ALA A 17 10.19 -34.40 -33.03
N VAL A 18 8.87 -34.58 -33.23
CA VAL A 18 7.91 -33.46 -33.35
C VAL A 18 7.79 -32.69 -32.03
N ALA A 19 7.73 -33.39 -30.89
CA ALA A 19 7.71 -32.74 -29.58
C ALA A 19 8.99 -31.93 -29.30
N LEU A 20 10.15 -32.47 -29.71
CA LEU A 20 11.44 -31.77 -29.58
C LEU A 20 11.50 -30.52 -30.46
N LEU A 21 10.99 -30.61 -31.70
CA LEU A 21 10.90 -29.47 -32.62
C LEU A 21 9.99 -28.35 -32.09
N LEU A 22 8.83 -28.71 -31.52
CA LEU A 22 7.92 -27.75 -30.91
C LEU A 22 8.53 -27.08 -29.67
N ALA A 23 9.27 -27.84 -28.85
CA ALA A 23 9.99 -27.28 -27.71
C ALA A 23 11.11 -26.32 -28.14
N LEU A 24 11.84 -26.64 -29.21
CA LEU A 24 12.89 -25.78 -29.76
C LEU A 24 12.34 -24.47 -30.35
N VAL A 25 11.17 -24.51 -31.01
CA VAL A 25 10.50 -23.30 -31.52
C VAL A 25 10.05 -22.40 -30.36
N LEU A 26 9.46 -22.97 -29.30
CA LEU A 26 9.07 -22.22 -28.10
C LEU A 26 10.26 -21.57 -27.38
N VAL A 27 11.40 -22.25 -27.31
CA VAL A 27 12.63 -21.69 -26.73
C VAL A 27 13.21 -20.59 -27.64
N ALA A 28 13.16 -20.75 -28.97
CA ALA A 28 13.63 -19.73 -29.91
C ALA A 28 12.77 -18.46 -29.86
N ASP A 29 11.44 -18.58 -29.75
CA ASP A 29 10.53 -17.43 -29.60
C ASP A 29 10.73 -16.72 -28.26
N PHE A 30 10.96 -17.47 -27.17
CA PHE A 30 11.27 -16.88 -25.87
C PHE A 30 12.61 -16.12 -25.88
N LEU A 31 13.64 -16.68 -26.53
CA LEU A 31 14.94 -16.02 -26.67
C LEU A 31 14.89 -14.80 -27.61
N ARG A 32 14.05 -14.84 -28.66
CA ARG A 32 13.86 -13.71 -29.59
C ARG A 32 13.07 -12.56 -28.98
N ALA A 33 12.08 -12.87 -28.14
CA ALA A 33 11.37 -11.88 -27.33
C ALA A 33 12.28 -11.25 -26.26
N SER A 34 13.27 -12.01 -25.76
CA SER A 34 14.23 -11.51 -24.77
C SER A 34 15.42 -10.74 -25.35
N SER A 35 15.66 -10.76 -26.67
CA SER A 35 16.84 -10.14 -27.30
C SER A 35 16.59 -8.77 -27.93
N SER A 36 15.37 -8.23 -27.90
CA SER A 36 15.06 -6.93 -28.48
C SER A 36 15.36 -5.76 -27.53
N SER A 37 16.58 -5.66 -27.03
CA SER A 37 17.08 -4.45 -26.36
C SER A 37 18.60 -4.50 -26.14
N SER A 38 19.37 -4.28 -27.21
CA SER A 38 20.69 -3.63 -27.11
C SER A 38 21.21 -3.26 -28.51
N ARG A 39 21.30 -1.96 -28.80
CA ARG A 39 22.17 -1.45 -29.87
C ARG A 39 23.35 -0.74 -29.19
N LEU A 40 24.50 -1.38 -29.21
CA LEU A 40 25.80 -0.76 -28.90
C LEU A 40 26.43 -0.32 -30.22
N PHE A 41 26.78 0.96 -30.35
CA PHE A 41 27.71 1.45 -31.36
C PHE A 41 29.01 1.87 -30.68
N SER A 42 30.10 1.17 -31.00
CA SER A 42 31.48 1.55 -30.71
C SER A 42 32.07 2.33 -31.90
N ALA A 43 32.80 3.41 -31.62
CA ALA A 43 33.43 4.29 -32.60
C ALA A 43 34.88 3.89 -32.98
N LEU A 44 35.35 4.46 -34.10
CA LEU A 44 36.74 4.77 -34.57
C LEU A 44 37.17 4.08 -35.90
N PRO A 45 38.14 4.62 -36.70
CA PRO A 45 38.37 6.01 -37.12
C PRO A 45 38.73 6.19 -38.64
N SER A 46 38.62 7.45 -39.11
CA SER A 46 39.39 8.18 -40.15
C SER A 46 39.91 7.51 -41.44
N SER A 47 39.55 8.07 -42.61
CA SER A 47 40.49 8.28 -43.73
C SER A 47 40.04 9.44 -44.64
N THR A 48 40.96 10.38 -44.87
CA THR A 48 40.85 11.55 -45.76
C THR A 48 41.25 11.19 -47.20
N LYS A 49 40.57 11.75 -48.22
CA LYS A 49 41.16 12.34 -49.46
C LYS A 49 40.11 12.87 -50.48
N THR A 50 40.00 14.20 -50.51
CA THR A 50 40.02 15.18 -51.63
C THR A 50 39.38 14.90 -53.03
N VAL A 51 38.30 15.65 -53.34
CA VAL A 51 38.04 16.60 -54.48
C VAL A 51 38.00 16.12 -55.95
N LYS A 52 36.87 16.32 -56.67
CA LYS A 52 36.53 17.45 -57.63
C LYS A 52 35.31 17.13 -58.54
N GLY A 53 34.40 18.09 -58.75
CA GLY A 53 33.41 18.06 -59.86
C GLY A 53 32.22 19.02 -59.70
N LYS A 54 32.23 20.15 -60.42
CA LYS A 54 31.30 21.30 -60.33
C LYS A 54 29.90 21.03 -60.93
N ARG A 55 28.85 21.58 -60.30
CA ARG A 55 27.89 22.48 -60.97
C ARG A 55 27.16 23.36 -59.95
N ALA A 56 27.19 24.66 -60.20
CA ALA A 56 26.50 25.67 -59.41
C ALA A 56 24.98 25.56 -59.62
N ALA A 57 24.25 25.31 -58.54
CA ALA A 57 22.81 25.49 -58.48
C ALA A 57 22.51 26.31 -57.22
N LYS A 58 21.76 27.40 -57.43
CA LYS A 58 21.20 28.36 -56.48
C LYS A 58 21.42 28.03 -54.99
N ASN A 59 22.12 28.91 -54.28
CA ASN A 59 22.14 28.96 -52.82
C ASN A 59 20.72 29.25 -52.29
N VAL A 60 19.89 28.22 -52.22
CA VAL A 60 18.95 28.07 -51.12
C VAL A 60 19.72 27.25 -50.12
N GLY A 61 20.31 27.90 -49.12
CA GLY A 61 20.94 27.20 -48.01
C GLY A 61 19.91 26.24 -47.45
N ARG A 62 20.11 24.93 -47.70
CA ARG A 62 19.36 23.89 -47.01
C ARG A 62 19.81 23.98 -45.57
N VAL A 63 19.10 24.77 -44.79
CA VAL A 63 19.17 24.74 -43.33
C VAL A 63 18.75 23.32 -42.98
N VAL A 64 19.73 22.41 -42.86
CA VAL A 64 19.53 21.17 -42.13
C VAL A 64 19.43 21.61 -40.68
N GLY A 65 18.26 22.15 -40.32
CA GLY A 65 17.93 22.38 -38.94
C GLY A 65 18.08 21.01 -38.27
N ARG A 66 18.99 20.89 -37.32
CA ARG A 66 18.99 19.77 -36.40
C ARG A 66 17.60 19.76 -35.79
N LEU A 67 16.76 18.84 -36.24
CA LEU A 67 15.49 18.60 -35.59
C LEU A 67 15.82 18.06 -34.21
N ASN A 68 15.22 18.65 -33.18
CA ASN A 68 15.35 18.16 -31.81
C ASN A 68 14.87 16.70 -31.78
N ALA A 69 15.50 15.85 -30.95
CA ALA A 69 15.29 14.40 -30.93
C ALA A 69 13.82 13.98 -30.74
N THR A 70 12.99 14.86 -30.16
CA THR A 70 11.56 14.63 -29.93
C THR A 70 10.68 15.09 -31.08
N TYR A 71 11.19 15.92 -32.00
CA TYR A 71 10.45 16.60 -33.08
C TYR A 71 9.19 17.37 -32.62
N ALA A 72 8.96 17.50 -31.30
CA ALA A 72 7.76 18.02 -30.67
C ALA A 72 8.07 19.09 -29.60
N ASP A 73 9.34 19.28 -29.24
CA ASP A 73 9.73 20.29 -28.27
C ASP A 73 9.47 21.70 -28.81
N LEU A 74 8.75 22.50 -28.02
CA LEU A 74 8.55 23.92 -28.30
C LEU A 74 9.77 24.72 -27.80
N PRO A 75 10.14 25.83 -28.47
CA PRO A 75 11.20 26.70 -27.98
C PRO A 75 10.81 27.29 -26.61
N ALA A 76 11.68 27.12 -25.62
CA ALA A 76 11.50 27.65 -24.26
C ALA A 76 12.85 28.11 -23.67
N PRO A 77 12.84 29.07 -22.73
CA PRO A 77 14.05 29.44 -21.97
C PRO A 77 14.62 28.22 -21.22
N ARG A 78 15.94 28.12 -21.19
CA ARG A 78 16.63 27.09 -20.40
C ARG A 78 16.74 27.55 -18.95
N TRP A 79 16.29 26.72 -18.02
CA TRP A 79 16.47 26.92 -16.58
C TRP A 79 17.56 25.98 -16.07
N ASP A 80 18.30 26.44 -15.06
CA ASP A 80 19.25 25.63 -14.31
C ASP A 80 18.48 24.80 -13.29
N TRP A 81 18.64 23.47 -13.35
CA TRP A 81 17.98 22.53 -12.45
C TRP A 81 19.00 21.95 -11.47
N GLU A 82 18.59 21.82 -10.21
CA GLU A 82 19.36 21.16 -9.15
C GLU A 82 18.69 19.84 -8.76
N GLU A 83 19.50 18.83 -8.39
CA GLU A 83 19.02 17.54 -7.91
C GLU A 83 18.72 17.61 -6.40
N MET A 84 17.49 17.23 -6.02
CA MET A 84 16.98 17.27 -4.65
C MET A 84 16.92 15.86 -4.04
N PRO A 85 16.75 15.70 -2.71
CA PRO A 85 16.66 14.39 -2.07
C PRO A 85 15.63 13.47 -2.74
N ALA A 86 16.05 12.24 -3.06
CA ALA A 86 15.22 11.28 -3.76
C ALA A 86 13.95 10.95 -2.98
N ALA A 87 12.83 10.79 -3.69
CA ALA A 87 11.59 10.31 -3.11
C ALA A 87 11.78 8.93 -2.46
N PRO A 88 11.04 8.59 -1.38
CA PRO A 88 11.25 7.34 -0.64
C PRO A 88 11.07 6.10 -1.51
N VAL A 89 10.17 6.19 -2.50
CA VAL A 89 10.03 5.18 -3.55
C VAL A 89 9.90 5.83 -4.93
N SER A 90 10.42 5.13 -5.93
CA SER A 90 10.18 5.42 -7.35
C SER A 90 8.73 5.09 -7.73
N ARG A 91 8.12 5.94 -8.56
CA ARG A 91 6.74 5.73 -9.04
C ARG A 91 6.50 6.29 -10.44
N LEU A 92 5.56 5.68 -11.16
CA LEU A 92 4.95 6.12 -12.41
C LEU A 92 3.46 6.44 -12.15
N ASP A 93 2.85 7.37 -12.88
CA ASP A 93 1.40 7.69 -12.81
C ASP A 93 0.87 8.03 -11.40
N GLY A 94 1.74 8.62 -10.57
CA GLY A 94 1.35 9.14 -9.25
C GLY A 94 0.64 10.50 -9.33
N ALA A 95 -0.04 10.87 -8.26
CA ALA A 95 -0.58 12.22 -8.10
C ALA A 95 0.26 13.00 -7.08
N ALA A 96 0.34 14.32 -7.22
CA ALA A 96 0.99 15.18 -6.25
C ALA A 96 0.18 16.44 -5.97
N VAL A 97 0.24 16.93 -4.73
CA VAL A 97 -0.29 18.24 -4.34
C VAL A 97 0.71 18.92 -3.41
N GLN A 98 0.98 20.20 -3.66
CA GLN A 98 1.72 21.05 -2.73
C GLN A 98 0.74 21.84 -1.86
N ILE A 99 1.01 21.85 -0.56
CA ILE A 99 0.27 22.56 0.48
C ILE A 99 1.32 23.25 1.36
N GLY A 100 1.42 24.58 1.27
CA GLY A 100 2.43 25.35 2.00
C GLY A 100 3.87 24.86 1.72
N ASP A 101 4.60 24.54 2.79
CA ASP A 101 5.96 23.98 2.75
C ASP A 101 5.98 22.45 2.64
N LEU A 102 4.87 21.80 2.32
CA LEU A 102 4.77 20.35 2.15
C LEU A 102 4.33 19.96 0.73
N LEU A 103 4.99 18.96 0.15
CA LEU A 103 4.62 18.30 -1.10
C LEU A 103 4.18 16.87 -0.80
N TYR A 104 2.89 16.60 -0.99
CA TYR A 104 2.31 15.27 -0.83
C TYR A 104 2.32 14.54 -2.15
N VAL A 105 2.78 13.30 -2.14
CA VAL A 105 2.83 12.42 -3.30
C VAL A 105 2.05 11.15 -2.99
N PHE A 106 1.04 10.87 -3.81
CA PHE A 106 0.07 9.80 -3.61
C PHE A 106 0.25 8.70 -4.64
N ALA A 107 0.18 7.46 -4.15
CA ALA A 107 0.06 6.26 -4.96
C ALA A 107 1.11 6.16 -6.08
N GLY A 108 0.69 5.67 -7.26
CA GLY A 108 1.54 5.44 -8.43
C GLY A 108 2.08 4.01 -8.51
N TYR A 109 2.47 3.60 -9.71
CA TYR A 109 3.06 2.29 -9.99
C TYR A 109 4.55 2.29 -9.65
N GLY A 110 4.99 1.42 -8.75
CA GLY A 110 6.42 1.11 -8.58
C GLY A 110 6.95 0.19 -9.69
N SER A 111 6.08 -0.63 -10.26
CA SER A 111 6.30 -1.42 -11.48
C SER A 111 4.94 -1.70 -12.15
N LEU A 112 4.92 -2.30 -13.36
CA LEU A 112 3.68 -2.64 -14.06
C LEU A 112 2.70 -3.49 -13.24
N ASP A 113 3.21 -4.26 -12.27
CA ASP A 113 2.43 -5.18 -11.44
C ASP A 113 2.30 -4.71 -9.97
N HIS A 114 2.79 -3.51 -9.63
CA HIS A 114 2.81 -3.03 -8.26
C HIS A 114 2.41 -1.56 -8.15
N VAL A 115 1.33 -1.30 -7.41
CA VAL A 115 0.82 0.05 -7.09
C VAL A 115 1.11 0.36 -5.63
N HIS A 116 1.69 1.53 -5.38
CA HIS A 116 1.90 2.07 -4.04
C HIS A 116 0.58 2.53 -3.44
N SER A 117 0.37 2.26 -2.15
CA SER A 117 -0.82 2.69 -1.40
C SER A 117 -0.52 3.69 -0.29
N HIS A 118 0.73 4.15 -0.20
CA HIS A 118 1.18 5.10 0.83
C HIS A 118 1.20 6.54 0.29
N VAL A 119 1.32 7.48 1.22
CA VAL A 119 1.49 8.91 0.96
C VAL A 119 2.85 9.32 1.49
N ASP A 120 3.67 9.89 0.62
CA ASP A 120 4.95 10.47 0.99
C ASP A 120 4.83 11.99 1.05
N VAL A 121 5.39 12.60 2.08
CA VAL A 121 5.30 14.04 2.29
C VAL A 121 6.70 14.62 2.34
N TYR A 122 7.05 15.43 1.34
CA TYR A 122 8.29 16.17 1.32
C TYR A 122 8.12 17.51 2.01
N ASN A 123 8.96 17.81 2.98
CA ASN A 123 9.00 19.09 3.66
C ASN A 123 10.11 19.96 3.05
N PHE A 124 9.73 21.10 2.46
CA PHE A 124 10.62 22.06 1.82
C PHE A 124 11.48 22.83 2.83
N THR A 125 11.01 23.03 4.07
CA THR A 125 11.75 23.71 5.14
C THR A 125 12.91 22.86 5.65
N SER A 126 12.66 21.57 5.90
CA SER A 126 13.67 20.63 6.38
C SER A 126 14.44 19.92 5.26
N ASN A 127 14.03 20.12 4.00
CA ASN A 127 14.60 19.47 2.83
C ASN A 127 14.62 17.94 2.98
N SER A 128 13.51 17.36 3.44
CA SER A 128 13.43 15.92 3.74
C SER A 128 12.06 15.33 3.45
N TRP A 129 12.04 14.05 3.08
CA TRP A 129 10.81 13.26 3.01
C TRP A 129 10.43 12.74 4.39
N THR A 130 9.14 12.75 4.69
CA THR A 130 8.55 12.19 5.90
C THR A 130 7.49 11.17 5.51
N GLU A 131 7.53 10.02 6.18
CA GLU A 131 6.56 8.94 6.07
C GLU A 131 5.74 8.89 7.38
N ARG A 132 4.41 8.76 7.30
CA ARG A 132 3.58 8.45 8.49
C ARG A 132 3.03 7.04 8.39
N TYR A 133 3.28 6.24 9.42
CA TYR A 133 2.92 4.83 9.41
C TYR A 133 1.53 4.56 9.97
N ALA A 134 0.68 3.95 9.13
CA ALA A 134 -0.68 3.51 9.45
C ALA A 134 -1.53 4.55 10.22
N PRO A 135 -1.64 5.80 9.73
CA PRO A 135 -2.54 6.77 10.32
C PRO A 135 -4.00 6.31 10.16
N ALA A 136 -4.81 6.61 11.15
CA ALA A 136 -6.25 6.39 11.05
C ALA A 136 -6.89 7.55 10.30
N THR A 137 -7.75 7.25 9.32
CA THR A 137 -8.38 8.28 8.48
C THR A 137 -9.88 8.08 8.38
N GLN A 138 -10.65 9.17 8.43
CA GLN A 138 -12.10 9.10 8.27
C GLN A 138 -12.70 10.40 7.72
N LEU A 139 -13.78 10.29 6.95
CA LEU A 139 -14.59 11.46 6.56
C LEU A 139 -15.61 11.78 7.64
N TRP A 140 -15.59 13.00 8.16
CA TRP A 140 -16.54 13.48 9.16
C TRP A 140 -16.80 14.97 8.95
N ARG A 141 -18.07 15.39 9.01
CA ARG A 141 -18.50 16.80 8.88
C ARG A 141 -17.91 17.53 7.66
N GLY A 142 -17.81 16.83 6.53
CA GLY A 142 -17.27 17.39 5.28
C GLY A 142 -15.75 17.58 5.30
N ARG A 143 -15.03 16.93 6.21
CA ARG A 143 -13.58 16.99 6.30
C ARG A 143 -12.99 15.58 6.31
N LEU A 144 -11.81 15.43 5.71
CA LEU A 144 -10.96 14.25 5.86
C LEU A 144 -10.16 14.43 7.14
N HIS A 145 -10.44 13.62 8.15
CA HIS A 145 -9.69 13.56 9.39
C HIS A 145 -8.58 12.53 9.28
N VAL A 146 -7.39 12.90 9.78
CA VAL A 146 -6.20 12.05 9.87
C VAL A 146 -5.71 12.11 11.31
N MET A 147 -5.78 10.99 11.99
CA MET A 147 -5.31 10.83 13.37
C MET A 147 -3.99 10.09 13.37
N GLY A 148 -3.09 10.54 14.22
CA GLY A 148 -1.72 10.08 14.34
C GLY A 148 -1.63 8.55 14.37
N GLY A 149 -0.61 8.03 13.69
CA GLY A 149 -0.24 6.61 13.70
C GLY A 149 0.96 6.38 14.60
N GLY A 150 1.92 5.60 14.13
CA GLY A 150 3.28 5.62 14.68
C GLY A 150 4.08 6.79 14.11
N LYS A 151 5.00 7.35 14.90
CA LYS A 151 6.03 8.25 14.40
C LYS A 151 7.03 7.49 13.51
N GLU A 152 8.02 8.22 12.98
CA GLU A 152 9.03 7.73 12.03
C GLU A 152 9.76 6.47 12.52
N ASP A 153 9.99 6.35 13.83
CA ASP A 153 10.66 5.21 14.45
C ASP A 153 9.79 3.95 14.55
N ARG A 154 8.52 4.05 14.12
CA ARG A 154 7.45 3.03 14.22
C ARG A 154 7.25 2.56 15.66
N HIS A 155 7.65 3.37 16.64
CA HIS A 155 7.58 2.99 18.05
C HIS A 155 6.84 4.03 18.87
N GLU A 156 7.25 5.29 18.77
CA GLU A 156 6.58 6.38 19.45
C GLU A 156 5.17 6.62 18.87
N PRO A 157 4.15 6.79 19.72
CA PRO A 157 2.81 7.11 19.27
C PRO A 157 2.73 8.57 18.79
N GLY A 158 2.15 8.78 17.61
CA GLY A 158 1.74 10.11 17.15
C GLY A 158 0.37 10.47 17.74
N LEU A 159 0.27 11.61 18.41
CA LEU A 159 -0.96 12.08 19.08
C LEU A 159 -1.74 13.09 18.25
N GLU A 160 -1.22 13.48 17.11
CA GLU A 160 -1.79 14.58 16.37
C GLU A 160 -3.10 14.18 15.69
N HIS A 161 -3.93 15.19 15.42
CA HIS A 161 -5.17 15.03 14.70
C HIS A 161 -5.29 16.22 13.76
N TRP A 162 -5.46 15.96 12.47
CA TRP A 162 -5.66 16.99 11.47
C TRP A 162 -6.91 16.74 10.69
N SER A 163 -7.45 17.81 10.09
CA SER A 163 -8.56 17.71 9.17
C SER A 163 -8.40 18.64 7.97
N LEU A 164 -8.89 18.21 6.82
CA LEU A 164 -8.93 19.00 5.59
C LEU A 164 -10.35 19.03 5.04
N ALA A 165 -10.93 20.21 4.80
CA ALA A 165 -12.24 20.29 4.18
C ALA A 165 -12.24 19.64 2.79
N VAL A 166 -13.23 18.79 2.52
CA VAL A 166 -13.38 18.10 1.24
C VAL A 166 -14.83 18.07 0.77
N LYS A 167 -15.02 18.21 -0.53
CA LYS A 167 -16.32 18.07 -1.19
C LYS A 167 -16.13 17.60 -2.62
N ASP A 168 -16.97 16.66 -3.06
CA ASP A 168 -16.96 16.11 -4.43
C ASP A 168 -15.56 15.63 -4.87
N GLY A 169 -14.83 14.99 -3.96
CA GLY A 169 -13.48 14.46 -4.19
C GLY A 169 -12.38 15.53 -4.26
N LYS A 170 -12.65 16.78 -3.88
CA LYS A 170 -11.68 17.89 -3.91
C LYS A 170 -11.48 18.46 -2.52
N ALA A 171 -10.26 18.90 -2.22
CA ALA A 171 -9.98 19.75 -1.07
C ALA A 171 -10.60 21.15 -1.29
N LEU A 172 -11.17 21.73 -0.23
CA LEU A 172 -11.73 23.08 -0.23
C LEU A 172 -10.80 24.11 0.43
N GLU A 173 -9.75 23.62 1.07
CA GLU A 173 -8.76 24.40 1.80
C GLU A 173 -7.36 24.00 1.32
N ASN A 174 -6.43 24.95 1.42
CA ASN A 174 -5.04 24.72 1.02
C ASN A 174 -4.17 24.23 2.17
N GLU A 175 -4.67 24.24 3.41
CA GLU A 175 -3.90 23.89 4.60
C GLU A 175 -4.72 22.95 5.50
N TRP A 176 -4.03 22.05 6.19
CA TRP A 176 -4.64 21.19 7.19
C TRP A 176 -4.91 21.96 8.46
N LEU A 177 -6.11 21.79 9.01
CA LEU A 177 -6.45 22.30 10.32
C LEU A 177 -5.91 21.35 11.39
N ALA A 178 -5.22 21.88 12.39
CA ALA A 178 -4.90 21.13 13.60
C ALA A 178 -6.14 21.01 14.47
N GLU A 179 -6.58 19.77 14.70
CA GLU A 179 -7.71 19.40 15.54
C GLU A 179 -7.24 19.02 16.95
N VAL A 180 -8.21 18.73 17.83
CA VAL A 180 -7.90 18.29 19.20
C VAL A 180 -7.13 16.95 19.16
N PRO A 181 -5.91 16.89 19.72
CA PRO A 181 -5.05 15.70 19.72
C PRO A 181 -5.74 14.47 20.31
N ILE A 182 -5.44 13.29 19.76
CA ILE A 182 -6.01 12.03 20.27
C ILE A 182 -5.41 11.71 21.66
N PRO A 183 -6.20 11.20 22.62
CA PRO A 183 -5.70 10.91 23.97
C PRO A 183 -4.61 9.84 24.01
N ARG A 184 -4.62 8.93 23.05
CA ARG A 184 -3.61 7.88 22.87
C ARG A 184 -3.34 7.65 21.38
N GLY A 185 -2.06 7.73 21.01
CA GLY A 185 -1.55 7.57 19.65
C GLY A 185 -1.06 6.16 19.31
N GLY A 186 -0.46 5.96 18.13
CA GLY A 186 0.06 4.66 17.67
C GLY A 186 -0.65 4.06 16.45
N PRO A 187 -0.09 3.03 15.80
CA PRO A 187 -0.66 2.48 14.56
C PRO A 187 -1.82 1.49 14.78
N HIS A 188 -2.42 1.05 13.68
CA HIS A 188 -3.27 -0.14 13.58
C HIS A 188 -4.61 -0.09 14.33
N ARG A 189 -5.17 1.11 14.51
CA ARG A 189 -6.46 1.38 15.17
C ARG A 189 -7.62 1.48 14.19
N ALA A 190 -8.83 1.22 14.66
CA ALA A 190 -10.04 1.55 13.90
C ALA A 190 -10.41 3.02 14.13
N CYS A 191 -10.91 3.67 13.07
CA CYS A 191 -11.48 5.00 13.15
C CYS A 191 -12.84 5.06 12.44
N VAL A 192 -13.88 5.32 13.23
CA VAL A 192 -15.26 5.10 12.83
C VAL A 192 -16.06 6.38 13.05
N VAL A 193 -16.86 6.79 12.07
CA VAL A 193 -17.90 7.81 12.28
C VAL A 193 -19.23 7.11 12.44
N ALA A 194 -19.91 7.40 13.54
CA ALA A 194 -21.27 6.93 13.78
C ALA A 194 -22.04 7.96 14.60
N ASN A 195 -23.33 8.16 14.29
CA ASN A 195 -24.19 9.13 14.99
C ASN A 195 -23.57 10.54 15.10
N ASP A 196 -22.92 11.00 14.01
CA ASP A 196 -22.17 12.26 13.92
C ASP A 196 -21.05 12.42 14.96
N LYS A 197 -20.47 11.31 15.44
CA LYS A 197 -19.33 11.30 16.35
C LYS A 197 -18.19 10.49 15.77
N LEU A 198 -16.96 10.88 16.10
CA LEU A 198 -15.74 10.22 15.66
C LEU A 198 -15.21 9.32 16.79
N PHE A 199 -15.06 8.03 16.51
CA PHE A 199 -14.55 7.03 17.43
C PHE A 199 -13.16 6.57 17.01
N VAL A 200 -12.26 6.45 17.97
CA VAL A 200 -10.97 5.77 17.83
C VAL A 200 -10.97 4.56 18.75
N ILE A 201 -10.75 3.37 18.16
CA ILE A 201 -10.92 2.09 18.86
C ILE A 201 -9.66 1.25 18.71
N GLY A 202 -9.14 0.78 19.85
CA GLY A 202 -8.01 -0.15 19.93
C GLY A 202 -6.72 0.39 19.34
N GLY A 203 -5.98 -0.48 18.65
CA GLY A 203 -4.67 -0.19 18.08
C GLY A 203 -3.53 -0.62 19.00
N GLN A 204 -2.32 -0.15 18.68
CA GLN A 204 -1.14 -0.51 19.45
C GLN A 204 -0.14 0.63 19.59
N GLU A 205 0.73 0.53 20.59
CA GLU A 205 1.97 1.29 20.72
C GLU A 205 3.13 0.37 20.36
N GLY A 206 4.11 0.91 19.62
CA GLY A 206 5.13 0.07 19.01
C GLY A 206 4.65 -0.62 17.75
N ASP A 207 5.61 -0.91 16.87
CA ASP A 207 5.50 -1.88 15.81
C ASP A 207 6.91 -2.44 15.52
N PHE A 208 6.99 -3.52 14.76
CA PHE A 208 8.25 -4.06 14.32
C PHE A 208 8.95 -3.06 13.39
N MET A 209 10.25 -2.87 13.61
CA MET A 209 11.02 -2.02 12.70
C MET A 209 11.23 -2.73 11.38
N ALA A 210 11.04 -2.03 10.27
CA ALA A 210 11.50 -2.52 8.98
C ALA A 210 13.01 -2.82 9.04
N LYS A 211 13.43 -3.96 8.49
CA LYS A 211 14.86 -4.22 8.25
C LYS A 211 15.25 -3.51 6.96
N PRO A 212 16.18 -2.53 7.00
CA PRO A 212 16.58 -1.80 5.81
C PRO A 212 16.98 -2.74 4.68
N GLY A 213 16.48 -2.48 3.46
CA GLY A 213 16.80 -3.26 2.27
C GLY A 213 16.26 -4.69 2.24
N SER A 214 15.32 -5.08 3.11
CA SER A 214 14.78 -6.44 3.08
C SER A 214 13.91 -6.69 1.83
N PRO A 215 14.27 -7.64 0.95
CA PRO A 215 13.54 -7.89 -0.30
C PRO A 215 12.17 -8.56 -0.09
N ILE A 216 11.86 -8.97 1.15
CA ILE A 216 10.60 -9.61 1.53
C ILE A 216 9.96 -8.93 2.75
N PHE A 217 10.25 -7.65 2.96
CA PHE A 217 9.65 -6.83 4.01
C PHE A 217 9.79 -7.43 5.42
N LYS A 218 10.97 -7.96 5.75
CA LYS A 218 11.22 -8.47 7.11
C LYS A 218 11.26 -7.31 8.09
N CYS A 219 10.68 -7.54 9.26
CA CYS A 219 10.80 -6.61 10.38
C CYS A 219 11.59 -7.24 11.54
N ALA A 220 12.29 -6.40 12.31
CA ALA A 220 12.90 -6.76 13.57
C ALA A 220 11.87 -6.57 14.69
N ARG A 221 11.69 -7.62 15.51
CA ARG A 221 10.71 -7.58 16.59
C ARG A 221 11.08 -6.50 17.60
N ARG A 222 10.09 -5.71 17.99
CA ARG A 222 10.14 -4.81 19.15
C ARG A 222 9.00 -5.14 20.10
N HIS A 223 9.06 -4.53 21.28
CA HIS A 223 7.94 -4.55 22.20
C HIS A 223 6.76 -3.80 21.57
N GLU A 224 5.58 -4.40 21.66
CA GLU A 224 4.33 -3.82 21.19
C GLU A 224 3.33 -3.98 22.33
N VAL A 225 2.52 -2.95 22.57
CA VAL A 225 1.41 -2.98 23.53
C VAL A 225 0.13 -2.81 22.74
N VAL A 226 -0.78 -3.76 22.86
CA VAL A 226 -2.09 -3.71 22.20
C VAL A 226 -3.10 -3.11 23.19
N TYR A 227 -3.97 -2.24 22.71
CA TYR A 227 -4.98 -1.57 23.54
C TYR A 227 -6.40 -1.99 23.19
N GLY A 228 -7.28 -1.94 24.18
CA GLY A 228 -8.73 -2.04 23.99
C GLY A 228 -9.43 -0.69 24.18
N ASP A 229 -8.68 0.41 24.37
CA ASP A 229 -9.24 1.73 24.65
C ASP A 229 -10.18 2.19 23.54
N VAL A 230 -11.25 2.88 23.93
CA VAL A 230 -12.21 3.51 23.03
C VAL A 230 -12.31 4.99 23.40
N TYR A 231 -12.07 5.85 22.44
CA TYR A 231 -12.23 7.30 22.59
C TYR A 231 -13.26 7.80 21.59
N MET A 232 -14.14 8.68 22.04
CA MET A 232 -15.17 9.33 21.23
C MET A 232 -14.94 10.84 21.29
N LEU A 233 -14.80 11.48 20.14
CA LEU A 233 -14.80 12.93 20.01
C LEU A 233 -16.25 13.39 19.90
N ASP A 234 -16.68 14.23 20.84
CA ASP A 234 -18.03 14.79 20.87
C ASP A 234 -18.16 16.07 20.05
N ASP A 235 -19.34 16.70 20.12
CA ASP A 235 -19.71 17.87 19.32
C ASP A 235 -19.01 19.13 19.82
N GLU A 236 -18.44 19.09 21.02
CA GLU A 236 -17.70 20.17 21.67
C GLU A 236 -16.19 20.04 21.43
N ALA A 237 -15.80 19.14 20.53
CA ALA A 237 -14.41 18.78 20.23
C ALA A 237 -13.66 18.25 21.47
N LYS A 238 -14.33 17.52 22.36
CA LYS A 238 -13.68 16.87 23.50
C LYS A 238 -13.63 15.36 23.34
N TRP A 239 -12.47 14.79 23.62
CA TRP A 239 -12.32 13.34 23.68
C TRP A 239 -12.84 12.80 25.00
N LYS A 240 -13.76 11.85 24.92
CA LYS A 240 -14.29 11.08 26.04
C LYS A 240 -13.85 9.62 25.91
N GLN A 241 -13.27 9.07 26.97
CA GLN A 241 -13.00 7.64 27.05
C GLN A 241 -14.30 6.88 27.33
N LEU A 242 -14.54 5.81 26.60
CA LEU A 242 -15.70 4.92 26.75
C LEU A 242 -15.26 3.55 27.27
N SER A 243 -16.23 2.65 27.47
CA SER A 243 -15.95 1.27 27.84
C SER A 243 -14.99 0.62 26.83
N PRO A 244 -13.89 0.00 27.30
CA PRO A 244 -12.92 -0.62 26.42
C PRO A 244 -13.49 -1.88 25.76
N MET A 245 -12.89 -2.28 24.65
CA MET A 245 -13.17 -3.55 24.00
C MET A 245 -13.06 -4.73 24.99
N PRO A 246 -13.82 -5.83 24.79
CA PRO A 246 -13.75 -7.01 25.67
C PRO A 246 -12.35 -7.63 25.78
N LYS A 247 -11.49 -7.34 24.81
CA LYS A 247 -10.06 -7.63 24.83
C LYS A 247 -9.30 -6.58 24.02
N PRO A 248 -8.00 -6.37 24.28
CA PRO A 248 -7.17 -5.51 23.44
C PRO A 248 -7.11 -6.02 22.00
N ASP A 249 -7.19 -5.12 21.02
CA ASP A 249 -7.18 -5.48 19.60
C ASP A 249 -6.52 -4.40 18.73
N SER A 250 -5.70 -4.84 17.77
CA SER A 250 -5.08 -3.99 16.75
C SER A 250 -5.17 -4.63 15.37
N HIS A 251 -4.70 -3.92 14.35
CA HIS A 251 -4.78 -4.29 12.93
C HIS A 251 -6.23 -4.45 12.46
N ILE A 252 -7.05 -3.49 12.90
CA ILE A 252 -8.49 -3.39 12.67
C ILE A 252 -8.87 -2.12 11.89
N GLU A 253 -7.95 -1.53 11.14
CA GLU A 253 -8.09 -0.21 10.49
C GLU A 253 -9.35 -0.09 9.62
N PHE A 254 -9.65 -1.17 8.88
CA PHE A 254 -10.82 -1.29 7.99
C PHE A 254 -11.63 -2.56 8.29
N ALA A 255 -11.42 -3.14 9.47
CA ALA A 255 -12.02 -4.42 9.86
C ALA A 255 -13.35 -4.20 10.60
N TRP A 256 -14.11 -3.18 10.22
CA TRP A 256 -15.32 -2.77 10.91
C TRP A 256 -16.41 -2.28 9.95
N VAL A 257 -17.66 -2.32 10.41
CA VAL A 257 -18.84 -1.74 9.74
C VAL A 257 -19.75 -1.06 10.76
N VAL A 258 -20.50 -0.05 10.34
CA VAL A 258 -21.56 0.56 11.13
C VAL A 258 -22.91 0.12 10.57
N THR A 259 -23.75 -0.50 11.40
CA THR A 259 -25.08 -0.98 11.01
C THR A 259 -25.95 -1.18 12.24
N ASN A 260 -27.26 -0.95 12.12
CA ASN A 260 -28.25 -1.10 13.19
C ASN A 260 -27.81 -0.44 14.52
N ASN A 261 -27.41 0.83 14.46
CA ASN A 261 -26.89 1.60 15.60
C ASN A 261 -25.77 0.88 16.37
N SER A 262 -24.92 0.13 15.66
CA SER A 262 -23.81 -0.62 16.23
C SER A 262 -22.55 -0.51 15.37
N ILE A 263 -21.39 -0.52 16.01
CA ILE A 263 -20.10 -0.75 15.35
C ILE A 263 -19.78 -2.24 15.48
N VAL A 264 -19.58 -2.93 14.36
CA VAL A 264 -19.21 -4.34 14.34
C VAL A 264 -17.76 -4.46 13.88
N ILE A 265 -16.90 -5.12 14.65
CA ILE A 265 -15.47 -5.33 14.37
C ILE A 265 -15.20 -6.81 14.16
N VAL A 266 -14.40 -7.16 13.15
CA VAL A 266 -14.04 -8.54 12.79
C VAL A 266 -12.53 -8.71 12.73
N GLY A 267 -12.02 -9.76 13.37
CA GLY A 267 -10.59 -10.08 13.29
C GLY A 267 -9.73 -9.08 14.05
N GLY A 268 -8.46 -8.98 13.66
CA GLY A 268 -7.42 -8.22 14.34
C GLY A 268 -6.33 -9.12 14.96
N THR A 269 -5.51 -8.52 15.81
CA THR A 269 -4.50 -9.21 16.62
C THR A 269 -4.51 -8.66 18.04
N THR A 270 -4.38 -9.57 19.00
CA THR A 270 -4.40 -9.23 20.42
C THR A 270 -3.02 -9.44 21.05
N GLU A 271 -2.96 -9.39 22.37
CA GLU A 271 -1.76 -9.63 23.15
C GLU A 271 -1.06 -10.94 22.74
N LYS A 272 0.27 -10.90 22.78
CA LYS A 272 1.09 -12.06 22.45
C LYS A 272 0.90 -13.15 23.51
N HIS A 273 1.07 -14.40 23.10
CA HIS A 273 1.06 -15.53 24.02
C HIS A 273 2.07 -15.29 25.17
N PRO A 274 1.67 -15.40 26.45
CA PRO A 274 2.47 -14.93 27.58
C PRO A 274 3.82 -15.63 27.69
N ILE A 275 3.87 -16.92 27.35
CA ILE A 275 5.10 -17.74 27.36
C ILE A 275 5.85 -17.67 26.02
N THR A 276 5.23 -18.12 24.91
CA THR A 276 5.92 -18.26 23.61
C THR A 276 6.17 -16.93 22.89
N LYS A 277 5.58 -15.83 23.37
CA LYS A 277 5.61 -14.49 22.76
C LYS A 277 5.17 -14.46 21.29
N LYS A 278 4.42 -15.48 20.85
CA LYS A 278 3.84 -15.54 19.49
C LYS A 278 2.64 -14.60 19.41
N MET A 279 2.51 -13.93 18.27
CA MET A 279 1.32 -13.14 17.93
C MET A 279 0.08 -14.03 17.90
N ILE A 280 -1.03 -13.52 18.43
CA ILE A 280 -2.31 -14.22 18.50
C ILE A 280 -3.33 -13.43 17.68
N LEU A 281 -3.83 -14.04 16.61
CA LEU A 281 -4.87 -13.45 15.79
C LEU A 281 -6.25 -13.57 16.45
N VAL A 282 -7.13 -12.65 16.10
CA VAL A 282 -8.50 -12.56 16.60
C VAL A 282 -9.47 -13.17 15.59
N GLY A 283 -10.52 -13.83 16.09
CA GLY A 283 -11.57 -14.40 15.24
C GLY A 283 -12.96 -14.20 15.83
N GLU A 284 -13.07 -13.56 16.98
CA GLU A 284 -14.33 -13.07 17.52
C GLU A 284 -14.88 -11.93 16.67
N VAL A 285 -16.21 -11.82 16.64
CA VAL A 285 -16.91 -10.65 16.09
C VAL A 285 -17.43 -9.84 17.27
N PHE A 286 -16.95 -8.61 17.40
CA PHE A 286 -17.33 -7.69 18.46
C PHE A 286 -18.41 -6.73 17.98
N ARG A 287 -19.40 -6.46 18.84
CA ARG A 287 -20.40 -5.40 18.66
C ARG A 287 -20.21 -4.37 19.75
N PHE A 288 -20.05 -3.11 19.36
CA PHE A 288 -20.27 -1.97 20.23
C PHE A 288 -21.64 -1.39 19.93
N ASP A 289 -22.53 -1.45 20.90
CA ASP A 289 -23.88 -0.88 20.80
C ASP A 289 -23.81 0.63 21.07
N LEU A 290 -24.23 1.46 20.11
CA LEU A 290 -24.08 2.92 20.19
C LEU A 290 -25.17 3.59 21.04
N GLU A 291 -26.22 2.87 21.43
CA GLU A 291 -27.25 3.36 22.35
C GLU A 291 -26.81 3.19 23.80
N THR A 292 -26.39 1.98 24.16
CA THR A 292 -25.97 1.63 25.53
C THR A 292 -24.49 1.91 25.80
N LEU A 293 -23.68 2.11 24.75
CA LEU A 293 -22.22 2.26 24.79
C LEU A 293 -21.53 1.05 25.44
N THR A 294 -22.04 -0.16 25.16
CA THR A 294 -21.52 -1.40 25.71
C THR A 294 -21.04 -2.37 24.63
N TRP A 295 -20.12 -3.24 25.01
CA TRP A 295 -19.56 -4.27 24.13
C TRP A 295 -20.21 -5.63 24.35
N SER A 296 -20.37 -6.39 23.27
CA SER A 296 -20.72 -7.81 23.29
C SER A 296 -19.95 -8.59 22.22
N VAL A 297 -19.78 -9.90 22.45
CA VAL A 297 -19.25 -10.84 21.45
C VAL A 297 -20.44 -11.52 20.79
N ILE A 298 -20.64 -11.25 19.50
CA ILE A 298 -21.86 -11.67 18.77
C ILE A 298 -21.63 -12.85 17.81
N GLY A 299 -20.39 -13.32 17.68
CA GLY A 299 -20.08 -14.45 16.83
C GLY A 299 -18.59 -14.73 16.69
N ARG A 300 -18.27 -15.67 15.80
CA ARG A 300 -16.90 -16.03 15.42
C ARG A 300 -16.78 -16.15 13.90
N MET A 301 -15.68 -15.64 13.38
CA MET A 301 -15.23 -15.82 12.00
C MET A 301 -14.85 -17.30 11.76
N PRO A 302 -14.85 -17.77 10.50
CA PRO A 302 -14.46 -19.14 10.15
C PRO A 302 -12.99 -19.46 10.47
N PHE A 303 -12.17 -18.44 10.70
CA PHE A 303 -10.78 -18.51 11.15
C PHE A 303 -10.35 -17.15 11.70
N ARG A 304 -9.21 -17.12 12.39
CA ARG A 304 -8.64 -15.86 12.90
C ARG A 304 -7.84 -15.16 11.80
N ILE A 305 -7.95 -13.83 11.74
CA ILE A 305 -7.33 -13.02 10.69
C ILE A 305 -7.08 -11.61 11.22
N LYS A 306 -5.95 -10.99 10.85
CA LYS A 306 -5.72 -9.55 11.05
C LYS A 306 -5.74 -8.79 9.73
N THR A 307 -5.87 -7.47 9.80
CA THR A 307 -5.95 -6.56 8.65
C THR A 307 -7.04 -7.00 7.66
N ALA A 308 -8.18 -7.47 8.18
CA ALA A 308 -9.32 -7.83 7.36
C ALA A 308 -10.03 -6.56 6.89
N LEU A 309 -10.70 -6.66 5.74
CA LEU A 309 -11.54 -5.60 5.20
C LEU A 309 -12.98 -6.02 5.36
N ALA A 310 -13.77 -5.27 6.13
CA ALA A 310 -15.17 -5.59 6.40
C ALA A 310 -16.12 -4.85 5.46
N GLY A 311 -17.29 -5.43 5.22
CA GLY A 311 -18.35 -4.81 4.44
C GLY A 311 -19.73 -5.25 4.93
N TYR A 312 -20.75 -4.44 4.67
CA TYR A 312 -22.13 -4.77 5.03
C TYR A 312 -23.08 -4.44 3.90
N TRP A 313 -23.99 -5.36 3.59
CA TRP A 313 -25.03 -5.16 2.59
C TRP A 313 -26.25 -6.02 2.88
N GLU A 314 -27.44 -5.41 2.98
CA GLU A 314 -28.74 -6.11 3.13
C GLU A 314 -28.74 -7.24 4.19
N GLY A 315 -28.28 -6.92 5.40
CA GLY A 315 -28.23 -7.87 6.51
C GLY A 315 -27.10 -8.89 6.44
N TRP A 316 -26.18 -8.77 5.49
CA TRP A 316 -24.99 -9.62 5.39
C TRP A 316 -23.75 -8.87 5.84
N LEU A 317 -23.00 -9.46 6.77
CA LEU A 317 -21.65 -9.05 7.12
C LEU A 317 -20.67 -9.80 6.21
N TYR A 318 -19.76 -9.06 5.59
CA TYR A 318 -18.70 -9.57 4.74
C TYR A 318 -17.35 -9.28 5.38
N PHE A 319 -16.39 -10.15 5.10
CA PHE A 319 -14.99 -9.78 5.22
C PHE A 319 -14.17 -10.40 4.09
N THR A 320 -13.08 -9.74 3.72
CA THR A 320 -12.11 -10.24 2.75
C THR A 320 -10.70 -9.81 3.13
N SER A 321 -9.71 -10.39 2.47
CA SER A 321 -8.30 -10.05 2.62
C SER A 321 -7.75 -10.23 4.04
N GLY A 322 -6.42 -10.11 4.17
CA GLY A 322 -5.73 -10.10 5.46
C GLY A 322 -4.87 -11.33 5.73
N GLN A 323 -4.16 -11.32 6.86
CA GLN A 323 -3.25 -12.38 7.23
C GLN A 323 -3.94 -13.40 8.13
N ARG A 324 -4.20 -14.60 7.60
CA ARG A 324 -4.90 -15.68 8.31
C ARG A 324 -3.97 -16.42 9.27
N ASP A 325 -4.56 -17.02 10.31
CA ASP A 325 -3.89 -17.93 11.23
C ASP A 325 -3.36 -19.23 10.58
N ARG A 326 -2.67 -20.05 11.38
CA ARG A 326 -2.11 -21.33 10.94
C ARG A 326 -3.11 -22.49 10.99
N GLY A 327 -4.23 -22.31 11.67
CA GLY A 327 -5.29 -23.30 11.86
C GLY A 327 -5.96 -23.15 13.23
N PRO A 328 -6.98 -23.99 13.54
CA PRO A 328 -7.78 -23.89 14.77
C PRO A 328 -6.98 -23.91 16.07
N ASP A 329 -5.89 -24.68 16.12
CA ASP A 329 -5.05 -24.81 17.34
C ASP A 329 -3.84 -23.87 17.35
N ASN A 330 -3.66 -23.06 16.30
CA ASN A 330 -2.50 -22.21 16.16
C ASN A 330 -2.88 -20.80 15.68
N PRO A 331 -3.12 -19.85 16.61
CA PRO A 331 -3.53 -18.49 16.27
C PRO A 331 -2.43 -17.65 15.62
N ALA A 332 -1.23 -18.19 15.42
CA ALA A 332 -0.14 -17.42 14.85
C ALA A 332 -0.39 -17.11 13.37
N PRO A 333 0.07 -15.94 12.87
CA PRO A 333 -0.09 -15.60 11.47
C PRO A 333 0.61 -16.58 10.51
N LYS A 334 0.01 -16.75 9.33
CA LYS A 334 0.50 -17.58 8.22
C LYS A 334 0.51 -16.77 6.92
N LYS A 335 -0.33 -17.16 5.95
CA LYS A 335 -0.40 -16.57 4.61
C LYS A 335 -1.40 -15.42 4.62
N VAL A 336 -1.08 -14.39 3.84
CA VAL A 336 -2.09 -13.43 3.39
C VAL A 336 -3.01 -14.16 2.42
N VAL A 337 -4.32 -13.96 2.58
CA VAL A 337 -5.35 -14.56 1.74
C VAL A 337 -6.22 -13.46 1.15
N GLY A 338 -6.80 -13.68 -0.03
CA GLY A 338 -7.79 -12.78 -0.66
C GLY A 338 -9.20 -13.36 -0.70
N SER A 339 -9.46 -14.43 0.05
CA SER A 339 -10.78 -15.08 0.07
C SER A 339 -11.81 -14.19 0.76
N MET A 340 -12.99 -14.06 0.15
CA MET A 340 -14.14 -13.35 0.72
C MET A 340 -15.10 -14.31 1.41
N TRP A 341 -15.64 -13.88 2.54
CA TRP A 341 -16.59 -14.64 3.34
C TRP A 341 -17.76 -13.75 3.74
N ARG A 342 -18.92 -14.33 3.98
CA ARG A 342 -20.09 -13.60 4.49
C ARG A 342 -20.93 -14.45 5.43
N THR A 343 -21.66 -13.80 6.32
CA THR A 343 -22.70 -14.40 7.17
C THR A 343 -23.89 -13.48 7.29
N LYS A 344 -25.08 -14.01 7.58
CA LYS A 344 -26.20 -13.19 8.04
C LYS A 344 -25.82 -12.58 9.39
N LEU A 345 -26.01 -11.27 9.50
CA LEU A 345 -25.73 -10.50 10.70
C LEU A 345 -27.04 -10.35 11.47
N HIS A 346 -27.06 -10.89 12.69
CA HIS A 346 -28.21 -10.83 13.60
C HIS A 346 -27.84 -9.85 14.72
N LEU A 347 -28.48 -8.67 14.74
CA LEU A 347 -28.23 -7.59 15.70
C LEU A 347 -29.50 -7.19 16.43
#